data_AF-A0A1I5XER6-F1
#
_entry.id   AF-A0A1I5XER6-F1
#
_cell.length_a   1.000
_cell.length_b   1.000
_cell.length_c   1.000
_cell.angle_alpha   90.00
_cell.angle_beta   90.00
_cell.angle_gamma   90.00
#
_symmetry.space_group_name_H-M   'P 1'
#
loop_
_entity.id
_entity.type
_entity.pdbx_description
1 polymer ?
#
loop_
_entity_poly.entity_id
_entity_poly.type
_entity_poly.pdbx_seq_one_letter_code
_entity_poly.pdbx_strand_id
1 'polypeptide(L)' 'MHLIALGRTVTVLPQSLTTPLRDDLTTIPVTDVPPSVLVLDWPAHGTSSSVAALARAAAKAATAPQC' A
#
# COMPACT_ATOMS: atom_id res chain seq x y z
N MET A 1 -7.17 -11.68 -7.27
CA MET A 1 -6.29 -12.87 -7.20
C MET A 1 -6.83 -14.14 -7.87
N HIS A 2 -8.06 -14.19 -8.42
CA HIS A 2 -8.63 -15.44 -8.96
C HIS A 2 -7.83 -16.09 -10.10
N LEU A 3 -7.37 -15.34 -11.10
CA LEU A 3 -6.57 -15.91 -12.20
C LEU A 3 -5.19 -16.40 -11.74
N ILE A 4 -4.63 -15.75 -10.72
CA ILE A 4 -3.34 -16.14 -10.11
C ILE A 4 -3.54 -17.44 -9.33
N ALA A 5 -4.63 -17.54 -8.56
CA ALA A 5 -4.98 -18.76 -7.82
C ALA A 5 -5.29 -19.95 -8.74
N LEU A 6 -5.82 -19.69 -9.94
CA LEU A 6 -5.99 -20.71 -10.98
C LEU A 6 -4.69 -21.06 -11.72
N GLY A 7 -3.54 -20.50 -11.34
CA GLY A 7 -2.25 -20.74 -11.97
C GLY A 7 -2.14 -20.19 -13.40
N ARG A 8 -3.00 -19.22 -13.79
CA ARG A 8 -3.05 -18.70 -15.17
C ARG A 8 -2.19 -17.47 -15.40
N THR A 9 -1.77 -16.80 -14.34
CA THR A 9 -0.94 -15.58 -14.44
C THR A 9 -0.17 -15.31 -13.15
N VAL A 10 0.82 -14.42 -13.24
CA VAL A 10 1.56 -13.84 -12.12
C VAL A 10 1.39 -12.32 -12.15
N THR A 11 1.60 -11.65 -11.01
CA THR A 11 1.45 -10.19 -10.91
C THR A 11 2.44 -9.62 -9.91
N VAL A 12 2.84 -8.37 -10.12
CA VAL A 12 3.60 -7.57 -9.15
C VAL A 12 2.63 -6.68 -8.39
N LEU A 13 2.76 -6.62 -7.07
CA LEU A 13 1.80 -5.96 -6.18
C LEU A 13 2.58 -5.19 -5.10
N PRO A 14 2.05 -4.06 -4.61
CA PRO A 14 2.48 -3.51 -3.33
C PRO A 14 2.27 -4.54 -2.21
N GLN A 15 3.21 -4.59 -1.26
CA GLN A 15 3.15 -5.50 -0.09
C GLN A 15 1.86 -5.34 0.74
N SER A 16 1.30 -4.14 0.81
CA SER A 16 0.04 -3.89 1.53
C SER A 16 -1.16 -4.65 0.94
N LEU A 17 -1.09 -5.07 -0.33
CA LEU A 17 -2.15 -5.84 -0.98
C LEU A 17 -1.98 -7.37 -0.82
N THR A 18 -0.86 -7.82 -0.25
CA THR A 18 -0.60 -9.24 -0.01
C THR A 18 -1.01 -9.67 1.40
N THR A 19 -1.74 -8.84 2.15
CA THR A 19 -2.15 -9.14 3.53
C THR A 19 -3.64 -8.84 3.73
N PRO A 20 -4.50 -9.86 3.95
CA PRO A 20 -4.19 -11.29 3.96
C PRO A 20 -3.97 -11.86 2.55
N LEU A 21 -2.98 -12.75 2.42
CA LEU A 21 -2.79 -13.54 1.22
C LEU A 21 -3.68 -14.79 1.28
N ARG A 22 -4.15 -15.26 0.14
CA ARG A 22 -4.84 -16.56 0.03
C ARG A 22 -3.83 -17.70 0.27
N ASP A 23 -4.22 -18.73 1.00
CA ASP A 23 -3.31 -19.81 1.44
C ASP A 23 -2.68 -20.62 0.29
N ASP A 24 -3.30 -20.61 -0.89
CA ASP A 24 -2.82 -21.26 -2.11
C ASP A 24 -1.88 -20.38 -2.95
N LEU A 25 -1.55 -19.18 -2.47
CA LEU A 25 -0.67 -18.24 -3.15
C LEU A 25 0.63 -18.06 -2.39
N THR A 26 1.70 -17.79 -3.13
CA THR A 26 3.00 -17.41 -2.58
C THR A 26 3.41 -16.03 -3.08
N THR A 27 4.24 -15.34 -2.31
CA THR A 27 4.81 -14.04 -2.68
C THR A 27 6.33 -14.14 -2.67
N ILE A 28 6.95 -13.54 -3.67
CA ILE A 28 8.40 -13.44 -3.77
C ILE A 28 8.75 -11.95 -3.69
N PRO A 29 9.65 -11.53 -2.78
CA PRO A 29 10.08 -10.14 -2.71
C PRO A 29 10.74 -9.70 -4.02
N VAL A 30 10.28 -8.56 -4.54
CA VAL A 30 10.90 -7.90 -5.70
C VAL A 30 11.77 -6.76 -5.15
N THR A 31 13.09 -6.91 -5.24
CA THR A 31 14.05 -6.01 -4.57
C THR A 31 14.71 -4.98 -5.49
N ASP A 32 14.51 -5.12 -6.80
CA ASP A 32 15.13 -4.31 -7.86
C ASP A 32 14.21 -3.19 -8.38
N VAL A 33 13.13 -2.88 -7.66
CA VAL A 33 12.12 -1.89 -8.04
C VAL A 33 11.99 -0.82 -6.96
N PRO A 34 11.76 0.46 -7.32
CA PRO A 34 11.46 1.50 -6.34
C PRO A 34 10.26 1.16 -5.45
N PRO A 35 10.22 1.64 -4.19
CA PRO A 35 9.06 1.44 -3.31
C PRO A 35 7.76 1.99 -3.91
N SER A 36 6.64 1.34 -3.60
CA SER A 36 5.32 1.89 -3.92
C SER A 36 5.06 3.16 -3.11
N VAL A 37 4.58 4.22 -3.77
CA VAL A 37 4.29 5.51 -3.14
C VAL A 37 2.79 5.65 -2.92
N LEU A 38 2.37 5.89 -1.68
CA LEU A 38 1.00 6.27 -1.34
C LEU A 38 0.91 7.79 -1.19
N VAL A 39 0.03 8.43 -1.95
CA VAL A 39 -0.18 9.89 -1.91
C VAL A 39 -1.53 10.19 -1.29
N LEU A 40 -1.54 11.09 -0.31
CA LEU A 40 -2.75 11.77 0.15
C LEU A 40 -2.82 13.12 -0.54
N ASP A 41 -3.93 13.41 -1.20
CA ASP A 41 -4.13 14.66 -1.93
C ASP A 41 -5.43 15.35 -1.49
N TRP A 42 -5.43 16.69 -1.55
CA TRP A 42 -6.56 17.54 -1.20
C TRP A 42 -6.49 18.87 -1.97
N PRO A 43 -7.64 19.56 -2.17
CA PRO A 43 -7.64 20.87 -2.83
C PRO A 43 -6.72 21.86 -2.12
N ALA A 44 -5.93 22.63 -2.89
CA ALA A 44 -4.95 23.57 -2.34
C ALA A 44 -5.53 24.61 -1.34
N HIS A 45 -6.81 24.95 -1.49
CA HIS A 45 -7.56 25.87 -0.63
C HIS A 45 -8.51 25.16 0.34
N GLY A 46 -8.35 23.84 0.53
CA GLY A 46 -9.13 23.04 1.47
C GLY A 46 -8.78 23.36 2.92
N THR A 47 -9.79 23.64 3.75
CA THR A 47 -9.62 24.02 5.17
C THR A 47 -10.20 22.98 6.14
N SER A 48 -10.47 21.76 5.66
CA SER A 48 -11.05 20.69 6.49
C SER A 48 -10.11 20.27 7.63
N SER A 49 -10.57 20.46 8.86
CA SER A 49 -9.83 20.06 10.07
C SER A 49 -9.59 18.55 10.14
N SER A 50 -10.56 17.75 9.68
CA SER A 50 -10.45 16.28 9.61
C SER A 50 -9.37 15.83 8.62
N VAL A 51 -9.27 16.46 7.45
CA VAL A 51 -8.20 16.17 6.47
C VAL A 51 -6.84 16.56 7.05
N ALA A 52 -6.75 17.73 7.69
CA ALA A 52 -5.52 18.17 8.33
C ALA A 52 -5.09 17.22 9.47
N ALA A 53 -6.05 16.67 10.23
CA ALA A 53 -5.78 15.67 11.27
C ALA A 53 -5.28 14.35 10.68
N LEU A 54 -5.89 13.86 9.61
CA LEU A 54 -5.45 12.67 8.89
C LEU A 54 -4.04 12.83 8.31
N ALA A 55 -3.76 13.95 7.64
CA ALA A 55 -2.43 14.21 7.06
C ALA A 55 -1.33 14.20 8.14
N ARG A 56 -1.59 14.80 9.30
CA ARG A 56 -0.68 14.73 10.46
C ARG A 56 -0.50 13.32 11.00
N ALA A 57 -1.57 12.54 11.09
CA ALA A 57 -1.50 11.15 11.55
C ALA A 57 -0.71 10.28 10.56
N ALA A 58 -0.97 10.42 9.26
CA ALA A 58 -0.26 9.72 8.20
C ALA A 58 1.23 10.07 8.18
N ALA A 59 1.60 11.35 8.34
CA ALA A 59 3.00 11.78 8.43
C ALA A 59 3.72 11.14 9.63
N LYS A 60 3.06 11.05 10.80
CA LYS A 60 3.60 10.35 11.98
C LYS A 60 3.80 8.86 11.71
N ALA A 61 2.82 8.21 11.08
CA ALA A 61 2.90 6.79 10.74
C ALA A 61 4.02 6.51 9.72
N ALA A 62 4.23 7.39 8.75
CA ALA A 62 5.28 7.26 7.73
C ALA A 62 6.71 7.32 8.31
N THR A 63 6.91 8.04 9.42
CA THR A 63 8.20 8.13 10.12
C THR A 63 8.41 7.04 11.17
N ALA A 64 7.36 6.30 11.55
CA ALA A 64 7.49 5.23 12.51
C ALA A 64 8.29 4.07 11.87
N PRO A 65 9.20 3.41 12.61
CA PRO A 65 9.81 2.19 12.13
C PRO A 65 8.71 1.17 11.81
N GLN A 66 8.83 0.55 10.64
CA GLN A 66 7.92 -0.51 10.22
C GLN A 66 8.19 -1.72 11.12
N CYS A 67 7.24 -2.05 12.01
CA CYS A 67 7.32 -3.19 12.91
C CYS A 67 7.15 -4.52 12.15
#